data_AF-A0AAD7FVV0-F1
#
_entry.id   AF-A0AAD7FVV0-F1
#
_cell.length_a   1.000
_cell.length_b   1.000
_cell.length_c   1.000
_cell.angle_alpha   90.00
_cell.angle_beta   90.00
_cell.angle_gamma   90.00
#
_symmetry.space_group_name_H-M   'P 1'
#
loop_
_entity.id
_entity.type
_entity.pdbx_description
1 polymer ?
#
loop_
_entity_poly.entity_id
_entity_poly.type
_entity_poly.pdbx_seq_one_letter_code
_entity_poly.pdbx_strand_id
1 'polypeptide(L)'
;MSESPTTRLKKTRYDSFDHGDPALSAHPVPSTRALPAHVLVDPEFPLCYRRFPASSYFRTGASASPCTLFGMPHPGGEYNAPRDAFDLYTPRFVKGKGVDKMGLCPICIEPPERGGEGKKVWLAMKFSAFKCYHMQYHHGISASTGRPLSPPIDFRVVTRPSPRKAERAKVKQGKCHKCRSWIAVETVKNIDVKVKELFWWKHAVACHGASVLVGGVFEEDGVYEVLRKAHEDTA
;
A
#
# COMPACT_ATOMS: atom_id res chain seq x y z
N MET A 1 12.26 23.69 -54.40
CA MET A 1 12.41 24.88 -53.53
C MET A 1 10.98 25.33 -53.23
N SER A 2 10.41 25.25 -52.04
CA SER A 2 10.98 25.34 -50.70
C SER A 2 9.93 24.83 -49.71
N GLU A 3 10.30 23.84 -48.89
CA GLU A 3 9.58 23.45 -47.67
C GLU A 3 9.84 24.46 -46.55
N SER A 4 8.85 24.66 -45.66
CA SER A 4 8.98 24.92 -44.20
C SER A 4 7.70 25.59 -43.65
N PRO A 5 7.42 25.56 -42.32
CA PRO A 5 7.76 24.56 -41.32
C PRO A 5 6.59 24.19 -40.39
N THR A 6 6.77 23.06 -39.71
CA THR A 6 5.99 22.53 -38.60
C THR A 6 6.13 23.36 -37.32
N THR A 7 5.01 23.72 -36.68
CA THR A 7 4.99 24.24 -35.30
C THR A 7 4.34 23.26 -34.34
N ARG A 8 5.20 22.56 -33.61
CA ARG A 8 4.90 21.66 -32.49
C ARG A 8 4.60 22.52 -31.25
N LEU A 9 3.37 22.47 -30.73
CA LEU A 9 3.01 23.16 -29.49
C LEU A 9 3.82 22.62 -28.30
N LYS A 10 4.35 23.56 -27.52
CA LYS A 10 5.19 23.37 -26.34
C LYS A 10 4.33 23.06 -25.10
N LYS A 11 4.90 22.23 -24.23
CA LYS A 11 4.49 21.95 -22.84
C LYS A 11 4.18 23.23 -22.05
N THR A 12 3.05 23.23 -21.33
CA THR A 12 2.81 24.05 -20.14
C THR A 12 2.62 23.10 -18.95
N ARG A 13 3.61 23.04 -18.04
CA ARG A 13 3.66 23.75 -16.75
C ARG A 13 2.58 23.20 -15.80
N TYR A 14 2.89 22.09 -15.14
CA TYR A 14 2.15 21.60 -13.97
C TYR A 14 2.72 22.31 -12.75
N ASP A 15 1.83 22.98 -12.03
CA ASP A 15 2.12 23.91 -10.95
C ASP A 15 3.01 23.36 -9.84
N SER A 16 3.87 24.26 -9.39
CA SER A 16 4.71 24.20 -8.20
C SER A 16 3.83 24.08 -6.96
N PHE A 17 4.03 23.05 -6.15
CA PHE A 17 3.50 22.99 -4.79
C PHE A 17 4.60 23.36 -3.79
N ASP A 18 4.19 24.28 -2.92
CA ASP A 18 4.90 24.89 -1.80
C ASP A 18 5.80 23.93 -1.00
N HIS A 19 7.02 24.39 -0.72
CA HIS A 19 7.92 23.74 0.22
C HIS A 19 7.56 24.23 1.63
N GLY A 20 6.58 23.56 2.25
CA GLY A 20 6.33 23.70 3.68
C GLY A 20 7.40 22.99 4.50
N ASP A 21 7.97 23.72 5.46
CA ASP A 21 8.97 23.26 6.43
C ASP A 21 8.61 21.93 7.11
N PRO A 22 9.58 21.01 7.33
CA PRO A 22 9.34 19.78 8.06
C PRO A 22 9.39 20.06 9.56
N ALA A 23 8.28 20.53 10.13
CA ALA A 23 8.05 20.36 11.55
C ALA A 23 7.98 18.84 11.82
N LEU A 24 8.94 18.32 12.58
CA LEU A 24 8.93 16.96 13.11
C LEU A 24 7.70 16.76 14.01
N SER A 25 6.57 16.37 13.43
CA SER A 25 5.51 15.70 14.18
C SER A 25 5.96 14.27 14.42
N ALA A 26 6.30 13.96 15.67
CA ALA A 26 6.53 12.60 16.13
C ALA A 26 5.22 11.82 16.07
N HIS A 27 4.87 11.34 14.88
CA HIS A 27 3.80 10.38 14.71
C HIS A 27 4.22 9.05 15.33
N PRO A 28 3.33 8.37 16.07
CA PRO A 28 3.64 7.05 16.62
C PRO A 28 4.04 6.12 15.48
N VAL A 29 5.19 5.48 15.63
CA VAL A 29 5.71 4.53 14.64
C VAL A 29 4.73 3.35 14.59
N PRO A 30 4.15 3.01 13.41
CA PRO A 30 3.29 1.84 13.27
C PRO A 30 4.01 0.60 13.80
N SER A 31 3.29 -0.26 14.53
CA SER A 31 3.95 -1.38 15.17
C SER A 31 4.37 -2.41 14.12
N THR A 32 5.46 -3.13 14.41
CA THR A 32 6.02 -4.12 13.50
C THR A 32 5.33 -5.46 13.69
N ARG A 33 5.05 -6.18 12.60
CA ARG A 33 4.43 -7.51 12.65
C ARG A 33 5.33 -8.48 13.39
N ALA A 34 4.72 -9.32 14.22
CA ALA A 34 5.37 -10.51 14.75
C ALA A 34 5.54 -11.54 13.62
N LEU A 35 6.73 -11.59 13.03
CA LEU A 35 7.09 -12.55 11.98
C LEU A 35 7.87 -13.73 12.58
N PRO A 36 7.90 -14.89 11.90
CA PRO A 36 8.68 -16.03 12.34
C PRO A 36 10.17 -15.66 12.50
N ALA A 37 10.85 -16.29 13.48
CA ALA A 37 12.24 -15.98 13.80
C ALA A 37 13.25 -16.12 12.63
N HIS A 38 12.88 -16.87 11.59
CA HIS A 38 13.71 -17.04 10.40
C HIS A 38 13.61 -15.89 9.39
N VAL A 39 12.70 -14.92 9.61
CA VAL A 39 12.52 -13.76 8.73
C VAL A 39 13.45 -12.65 9.20
N LEU A 40 14.42 -12.28 8.36
CA LEU A 40 15.26 -11.12 8.64
C LEU A 40 14.50 -9.82 8.38
N VAL A 41 14.54 -8.93 9.37
CA VAL A 41 13.96 -7.59 9.28
C VAL A 41 15.04 -6.62 8.82
N ASP A 42 14.79 -5.96 7.69
CA ASP A 42 15.65 -4.91 7.17
C ASP A 42 14.99 -3.54 7.40
N PRO A 43 15.58 -2.65 8.23
CA PRO A 43 14.99 -1.36 8.56
C PRO A 43 14.88 -0.41 7.36
N GLU A 44 15.56 -0.70 6.24
CA GLU A 44 15.42 0.10 5.02
C GLU A 44 14.07 -0.10 4.31
N PHE A 45 13.33 -1.16 4.65
CA PHE A 45 12.05 -1.52 4.04
C PHE A 45 10.91 -1.62 5.08
N PRO A 46 10.60 -0.54 5.81
CA PRO A 46 9.64 -0.58 6.92
C PRO A 46 8.23 -0.97 6.48
N LEU A 47 7.82 -0.69 5.23
CA LEU A 47 6.48 -1.04 4.76
C LEU A 47 6.27 -2.56 4.62
N CYS A 48 7.36 -3.32 4.50
CA CYS A 48 7.31 -4.79 4.46
C CYS A 48 6.86 -5.39 5.79
N TYR A 49 7.13 -4.69 6.89
CA TYR A 49 6.99 -5.22 8.25
C TYR A 49 5.96 -4.49 9.09
N ARG A 50 5.32 -3.44 8.58
CA ARG A 50 4.30 -2.72 9.34
C ARG A 50 3.02 -3.51 9.51
N ARG A 51 2.37 -3.36 10.66
CA ARG A 51 0.95 -3.70 10.85
C ARG A 51 0.07 -2.64 10.17
N PHE A 52 -1.18 -3.02 9.91
CA PHE A 52 -2.16 -2.18 9.24
C PHE A 52 -3.35 -1.94 10.16
N PRO A 53 -3.91 -0.72 10.21
CA PRO A 53 -5.18 -0.52 10.91
C PRO A 53 -6.29 -1.31 10.24
N ALA A 54 -7.12 -1.98 11.03
CA ALA A 54 -8.41 -2.44 10.55
C ALA A 54 -9.31 -1.22 10.26
N SER A 55 -10.09 -1.27 9.19
CA SER A 55 -10.82 -0.08 8.76
C SER A 55 -11.94 0.26 9.75
N SER A 56 -11.98 1.51 10.23
CA SER A 56 -13.05 2.06 11.07
C SER A 56 -14.36 2.28 10.30
N TYR A 57 -14.37 2.01 8.99
CA TYR A 57 -15.55 2.12 8.15
C TYR A 57 -16.08 0.73 7.81
N PHE A 58 -16.92 0.19 8.69
CA PHE A 58 -17.49 -1.14 8.53
C PHE A 58 -18.93 -1.19 9.03
N ARG A 59 -19.79 -1.88 8.27
CA ARG A 59 -21.18 -2.10 8.65
C ARG A 59 -21.32 -3.52 9.18
N THR A 60 -21.52 -3.65 10.48
CA THR A 60 -21.96 -4.88 11.14
C THR A 60 -23.47 -5.03 10.97
N GLY A 61 -24.02 -6.25 11.02
CA GLY A 61 -25.45 -6.49 10.84
C GLY A 61 -26.37 -5.66 11.76
N ALA A 62 -25.87 -5.24 12.93
CA ALA A 62 -26.59 -4.40 13.89
C ALA A 62 -26.50 -2.88 13.64
N SER A 63 -25.55 -2.37 12.83
CA SER A 63 -25.37 -0.93 12.63
C SER A 63 -26.04 -0.46 11.33
N ALA A 64 -26.82 0.62 11.42
CA ALA A 64 -27.51 1.19 10.27
C ALA A 64 -26.53 1.82 9.25
N SER A 65 -25.36 2.30 9.70
CA SER A 65 -24.38 3.00 8.86
C SER A 65 -22.94 2.58 9.17
N PRO A 66 -22.09 2.43 8.13
CA PRO A 66 -20.68 2.06 8.27
C PRO A 66 -19.82 3.07 9.03
N CYS A 67 -20.35 4.27 9.28
CA CYS A 67 -19.66 5.35 9.98
C CYS A 67 -20.01 5.38 11.48
N THR A 68 -21.15 4.80 11.87
CA THR A 68 -21.70 4.93 13.23
C THR A 68 -20.98 4.07 14.25
N LEU A 69 -20.46 2.90 13.84
CA LEU A 69 -19.82 1.94 14.74
C LEU A 69 -18.65 2.54 15.53
N PHE A 70 -17.89 3.43 14.90
CA PHE A 70 -16.72 4.08 15.51
C PHE A 70 -16.81 5.62 15.49
N GLY A 71 -18.02 6.18 15.28
CA GLY A 71 -18.25 7.63 15.30
C GLY A 71 -17.48 8.41 14.22
N MET A 72 -17.19 7.80 13.07
CA MET A 72 -16.37 8.41 12.03
C MET A 72 -17.19 9.37 11.16
N PRO A 73 -16.60 10.48 10.68
CA PRO A 73 -17.29 11.36 9.75
C PRO A 73 -17.46 10.65 8.40
N HIS A 74 -18.63 10.84 7.78
CA HIS A 74 -18.91 10.26 6.46
C HIS A 74 -17.94 10.85 5.41
N PRO A 75 -17.15 10.03 4.69
CA PRO A 75 -16.12 10.52 3.79
C PRO A 75 -16.67 11.01 2.44
N GLY A 76 -17.95 10.75 2.18
CA GLY A 76 -18.64 10.99 0.92
C GLY A 76 -18.70 9.73 0.05
N GLY A 77 -19.55 9.76 -0.96
CA GLY A 77 -19.78 8.63 -1.86
C GLY A 77 -20.72 7.57 -1.29
N GLU A 78 -20.85 6.47 -2.02
CA GLU A 78 -21.69 5.32 -1.68
C GLU A 78 -20.85 4.26 -0.98
N TYR A 79 -21.38 3.68 0.10
CA TYR A 79 -20.71 2.61 0.80
C TYR A 79 -20.59 1.37 -0.08
N ASN A 80 -19.39 0.81 -0.16
CA ASN A 80 -19.08 -0.40 -0.89
C ASN A 80 -18.67 -1.47 0.11
N ALA A 81 -19.56 -2.45 0.31
CA ALA A 81 -19.33 -3.53 1.26
C ALA A 81 -18.05 -4.31 0.90
N PRO A 82 -17.10 -4.46 1.84
CA PRO A 82 -15.90 -5.26 1.59
C PRO A 82 -16.23 -6.76 1.60
N ARG A 83 -15.29 -7.58 1.13
CA ARG A 83 -15.46 -9.05 1.14
C ARG A 83 -15.51 -9.61 2.56
N ASP A 84 -14.78 -8.97 3.45
CA ASP A 84 -14.62 -9.32 4.85
C ASP A 84 -14.24 -8.06 5.66
N ALA A 85 -14.43 -8.10 6.98
CA ALA A 85 -14.02 -7.03 7.91
C ALA A 85 -12.54 -6.68 7.77
N PHE A 86 -11.70 -7.68 7.49
CA PHE A 86 -10.25 -7.56 7.37
C PHE A 86 -9.76 -7.37 5.92
N ASP A 87 -10.65 -7.13 4.95
CA ASP A 87 -10.25 -6.85 3.57
C ASP A 87 -9.71 -5.43 3.43
N LEU A 88 -8.39 -5.26 3.32
CA LEU A 88 -7.74 -3.96 3.13
C LEU A 88 -7.75 -3.51 1.67
N TYR A 89 -8.09 -4.36 0.70
CA TYR A 89 -7.97 -4.05 -0.73
C TYR A 89 -9.21 -3.38 -1.29
N THR A 90 -10.40 -3.79 -0.87
CA THR A 90 -11.66 -3.28 -1.42
C THR A 90 -11.94 -1.86 -0.90
N PRO A 91 -12.21 -0.88 -1.79
CA PRO A 91 -12.52 0.49 -1.36
C PRO A 91 -13.78 0.48 -0.50
N ARG A 92 -13.77 1.20 0.62
CA ARG A 92 -14.93 1.29 1.53
C ARG A 92 -16.04 2.17 1.01
N PHE A 93 -15.67 3.17 0.22
CA PHE A 93 -16.62 4.05 -0.45
C PHE A 93 -16.22 4.22 -1.90
N VAL A 94 -17.22 4.34 -2.75
CA VAL A 94 -17.07 4.60 -4.19
C VAL A 94 -17.89 5.82 -4.57
N LYS A 95 -17.44 6.60 -5.54
CA LYS A 95 -18.22 7.71 -6.11
C LYS A 95 -17.98 7.82 -7.60
N GLY A 96 -18.90 8.46 -8.31
CA GLY A 96 -18.84 8.59 -9.76
C GLY A 96 -19.21 7.30 -10.50
N LYS A 97 -19.25 7.37 -11.84
CA LYS A 97 -19.66 6.28 -12.72
C LYS A 97 -18.67 6.15 -13.88
N GLY A 98 -18.59 4.97 -14.49
CA GLY A 98 -17.77 4.73 -15.68
C GLY A 98 -16.27 5.08 -15.49
N VAL A 99 -15.77 5.98 -16.34
CA VAL A 99 -14.37 6.46 -16.30
C VAL A 99 -14.04 7.26 -15.04
N ASP A 100 -15.02 7.98 -14.51
CA ASP A 100 -14.88 8.85 -13.34
C ASP A 100 -15.15 8.10 -12.03
N LYS A 101 -15.34 6.78 -12.10
CA LYS A 101 -15.52 5.97 -10.89
C LYS A 101 -14.24 6.03 -10.05
N MET A 102 -14.36 6.54 -8.83
CA MET A 102 -13.28 6.62 -7.85
C MET A 102 -13.57 5.71 -6.66
N GLY A 103 -12.51 5.16 -6.07
CA GLY A 103 -12.54 4.43 -4.81
C GLY A 103 -11.75 5.16 -3.73
N LEU A 104 -12.26 5.13 -2.51
CA LEU A 104 -11.57 5.66 -1.32
C LEU A 104 -10.69 4.58 -0.70
N CYS A 105 -9.42 4.92 -0.43
CA CYS A 105 -8.50 3.99 0.23
C CYS A 105 -8.90 3.75 1.70
N PRO A 106 -9.09 2.48 2.13
CA PRO A 106 -9.40 2.16 3.52
C PRO A 106 -8.24 2.39 4.49
N ILE A 107 -7.01 2.50 4.01
CA ILE A 107 -5.81 2.60 4.85
C ILE A 107 -5.43 4.07 5.06
N CYS A 108 -5.41 4.87 3.99
CA CYS A 108 -5.00 6.27 4.08
C CYS A 108 -5.98 7.14 4.87
N ILE A 109 -7.27 6.78 4.88
CA ILE A 109 -8.28 7.54 5.64
C ILE A 109 -8.15 7.36 7.15
N GLU A 110 -7.58 6.24 7.59
CA GLU A 110 -7.39 5.98 9.01
C GLU A 110 -6.45 7.02 9.63
N PRO A 111 -6.67 7.35 10.91
CA PRO A 111 -5.85 8.34 11.60
C PRO A 111 -4.37 7.91 11.67
N PRO A 112 -3.42 8.87 11.63
CA PRO A 112 -1.99 8.58 11.78
C PRO A 112 -1.66 7.80 13.05
N GLU A 113 -2.42 8.02 14.13
CA GLU A 113 -2.26 7.34 15.41
C GLU A 113 -2.48 5.82 15.32
N ARG A 114 -3.24 5.37 14.32
CA ARG A 114 -3.49 3.95 14.02
C ARG A 114 -2.63 3.40 12.88
N GLY A 115 -1.68 4.19 12.37
CA GLY A 115 -0.83 3.81 11.23
C GLY A 115 -1.41 4.11 9.84
N GLY A 116 -2.47 4.92 9.77
CA GLY A 116 -2.99 5.50 8.52
C GLY A 116 -2.31 6.83 8.14
N GLU A 117 -2.91 7.58 7.21
CA GLU A 117 -2.39 8.90 6.77
C GLU A 117 -3.31 10.07 7.20
N GLY A 118 -4.50 9.79 7.72
CA GLY A 118 -5.54 10.77 8.04
C GLY A 118 -6.12 11.50 6.82
N LYS A 119 -5.95 10.97 5.60
CA LYS A 119 -6.27 11.64 4.34
C LYS A 119 -7.33 10.90 3.53
N LYS A 120 -8.31 11.66 3.02
CA LYS A 120 -9.34 11.14 2.09
C LYS A 120 -8.76 10.96 0.68
N VAL A 121 -8.03 9.86 0.47
CA VAL A 121 -7.40 9.54 -0.81
C VAL A 121 -8.39 8.84 -1.74
N TRP A 122 -9.01 9.62 -2.64
CA TRP A 122 -9.87 9.15 -3.72
C TRP A 122 -9.05 8.92 -4.99
N LEU A 123 -9.11 7.71 -5.55
CA LEU A 123 -8.34 7.37 -6.74
C LEU A 123 -9.24 6.75 -7.81
N ALA A 124 -8.93 7.04 -9.07
CA ALA A 124 -9.63 6.45 -10.21
C ALA A 124 -9.53 4.92 -10.17
N MET A 125 -10.67 4.26 -10.36
CA MET A 125 -10.76 2.81 -10.42
C MET A 125 -10.37 2.29 -11.80
N LYS A 126 -10.76 3.02 -12.85
CA LYS A 126 -10.28 2.80 -14.22
C LYS A 126 -8.81 3.27 -14.28
N PHE A 127 -7.97 2.61 -15.10
CA PHE A 127 -6.51 2.86 -15.20
C PHE A 127 -5.65 2.35 -14.03
N SER A 128 -6.20 1.47 -13.19
CA SER A 128 -5.42 0.77 -12.15
C SER A 128 -4.75 1.68 -11.10
N ALA A 129 -5.12 2.98 -11.04
CA ALA A 129 -4.57 3.94 -10.09
C ALA A 129 -4.86 3.51 -8.64
N PHE A 130 -6.13 3.20 -8.34
CA PHE A 130 -6.51 2.62 -7.06
C PHE A 130 -5.90 1.21 -6.88
N LYS A 131 -6.26 0.28 -7.76
CA LYS A 131 -6.03 -1.16 -7.57
C LYS A 131 -4.55 -1.59 -7.61
N CYS A 132 -3.81 -1.18 -8.64
CA CYS A 132 -2.40 -1.60 -8.79
C CYS A 132 -1.45 -0.60 -8.14
N TYR A 133 -1.51 0.67 -8.54
CA TYR A 133 -0.48 1.62 -8.11
C TYR A 133 -0.57 1.96 -6.62
N HIS A 134 -1.77 2.17 -6.11
CA HIS A 134 -1.92 2.52 -4.71
C HIS A 134 -2.02 1.29 -3.80
N MET A 135 -2.97 0.40 -4.02
CA MET A 135 -3.15 -0.73 -3.09
C MET A 135 -1.99 -1.73 -3.17
N GLN A 136 -1.56 -2.14 -4.36
CA GLN A 136 -0.49 -3.13 -4.49
C GLN A 136 0.92 -2.54 -4.37
N TYR A 137 1.20 -1.42 -5.06
CA TYR A 137 2.58 -0.92 -5.16
C TYR A 137 2.98 0.13 -4.12
N HIS A 138 2.00 0.80 -3.51
CA HIS A 138 2.28 1.74 -2.42
C HIS A 138 2.08 1.07 -1.06
N HIS A 139 0.95 0.37 -0.86
CA HIS A 139 0.66 -0.29 0.41
C HIS A 139 1.11 -1.75 0.49
N GLY A 140 1.42 -2.41 -0.64
CA GLY A 140 1.78 -3.82 -0.61
C GLY A 140 0.61 -4.75 -0.29
N ILE A 141 -0.62 -4.41 -0.68
CA ILE A 141 -1.81 -5.24 -0.42
C ILE A 141 -2.13 -6.13 -1.62
N SER A 142 -2.37 -7.42 -1.36
CA SER A 142 -2.76 -8.37 -2.38
C SER A 142 -4.22 -8.19 -2.81
N ALA A 143 -4.46 -8.24 -4.12
CA ALA A 143 -5.81 -8.15 -4.69
C ALA A 143 -6.64 -9.42 -4.43
N SER A 144 -5.98 -10.58 -4.35
CA SER A 144 -6.63 -11.88 -4.16
C SER A 144 -7.07 -12.05 -2.71
N THR A 145 -6.17 -11.82 -1.75
CA THR A 145 -6.44 -12.08 -0.33
C THR A 145 -6.99 -10.87 0.42
N GLY A 146 -6.87 -9.67 -0.13
CA GLY A 146 -7.21 -8.44 0.59
C GLY A 146 -6.26 -8.12 1.76
N ARG A 147 -5.16 -8.89 1.89
CA ARG A 147 -4.20 -8.78 3.00
C ARG A 147 -2.84 -8.33 2.48
N PRO A 148 -1.96 -7.82 3.36
CA PRO A 148 -0.63 -7.40 2.94
C PRO A 148 0.20 -8.57 2.41
N LEU A 149 1.03 -8.26 1.43
CA LEU A 149 2.01 -9.16 0.85
C LEU A 149 3.08 -9.49 1.88
N SER A 150 3.63 -10.70 1.76
CA SER A 150 4.68 -11.15 2.66
C SER A 150 6.01 -10.43 2.41
N PRO A 151 6.77 -10.12 3.49
CA PRO A 151 8.11 -9.58 3.37
C PRO A 151 9.09 -10.61 2.81
N PRO A 152 10.28 -10.20 2.36
CA PRO A 152 11.39 -11.11 2.10
C PRO A 152 11.78 -11.86 3.38
N ILE A 153 12.14 -13.14 3.26
CA ILE A 153 12.56 -13.95 4.41
C ILE A 153 14.04 -13.74 4.76
N ASP A 154 14.83 -13.22 3.83
CA ASP A 154 16.28 -13.09 3.95
C ASP A 154 16.77 -11.99 3.00
N PHE A 155 17.92 -11.38 3.30
CA PHE A 155 18.52 -10.31 2.51
C PHE A 155 19.99 -10.60 2.21
N ARG A 156 20.42 -10.24 1.00
CA ARG A 156 21.84 -10.26 0.63
C ARG A 156 22.17 -9.09 -0.27
N VAL A 157 23.43 -8.68 -0.26
CA VAL A 157 23.95 -7.66 -1.18
C VAL A 157 24.87 -8.34 -2.18
N VAL A 158 24.62 -8.15 -3.47
CA VAL A 158 25.40 -8.73 -4.55
C VAL A 158 26.12 -7.63 -5.32
N THR A 159 27.42 -7.80 -5.54
CA THR A 159 28.22 -6.91 -6.40
C THR A 159 27.97 -7.25 -7.86
N ARG A 160 27.68 -6.24 -8.68
CA ARG A 160 27.48 -6.42 -10.12
C ARG A 160 28.85 -6.41 -10.82
N PRO A 161 29.12 -7.36 -11.73
CA PRO A 161 30.43 -7.52 -12.34
C PRO A 161 30.81 -6.38 -13.31
N SER A 162 29.85 -5.58 -13.80
CA SER A 162 30.11 -4.46 -14.72
C SER A 162 29.00 -3.40 -14.67
N PRO A 163 28.96 -2.52 -13.65
CA PRO A 163 27.97 -1.44 -13.60
C PRO A 163 28.25 -0.40 -14.69
N ARG A 164 27.20 0.03 -15.42
CA ARG A 164 27.33 1.17 -16.35
C ARG A 164 27.39 2.49 -15.58
N LYS A 165 27.78 3.58 -16.26
CA LYS A 165 27.75 4.94 -15.70
C LYS A 165 26.33 5.25 -15.20
N ALA A 166 26.21 5.68 -13.94
CA ALA A 166 24.96 5.90 -13.18
C ALA A 166 24.17 4.63 -12.74
N GLU A 167 24.75 3.44 -12.85
CA GLU A 167 24.21 2.22 -12.23
C GLU A 167 24.88 1.91 -10.89
N ARG A 168 24.13 1.28 -9.98
CA ARG A 168 24.65 0.81 -8.70
C ARG A 168 25.59 -0.38 -8.91
N ALA A 169 26.75 -0.30 -8.26
CA ALA A 169 27.74 -1.38 -8.23
C ALA A 169 27.33 -2.53 -7.31
N LYS A 170 26.53 -2.25 -6.28
CA LYS A 170 25.95 -3.24 -5.36
C LYS A 170 24.43 -3.16 -5.45
N VAL A 171 23.78 -4.33 -5.46
CA VAL A 171 22.31 -4.44 -5.45
C VAL A 171 21.90 -5.36 -4.32
N LYS A 172 21.00 -4.87 -3.47
CA LYS A 172 20.34 -5.63 -2.42
C LYS A 172 19.23 -6.50 -3.01
N GLN A 173 19.20 -7.74 -2.57
CA GLN A 173 18.21 -8.74 -2.96
C GLN A 173 17.51 -9.29 -1.73
N GLY A 174 16.20 -9.51 -1.85
CA GLY A 174 15.37 -10.21 -0.87
C GLY A 174 15.02 -11.61 -1.35
N LYS A 175 14.99 -12.59 -0.45
CA LYS A 175 14.61 -13.97 -0.76
C LYS A 175 13.09 -14.14 -0.64
N CYS A 176 12.46 -14.68 -1.68
CA CYS A 176 11.02 -14.99 -1.67
C CYS A 176 10.72 -16.26 -0.88
N HIS A 177 9.68 -16.24 -0.05
CA HIS A 177 9.25 -17.44 0.69
C HIS A 177 8.64 -18.49 -0.22
N LYS A 178 7.97 -18.08 -1.31
CA LYS A 178 7.27 -18.97 -2.23
C LYS A 178 8.19 -19.56 -3.29
N CYS A 179 8.80 -18.74 -4.15
CA CYS A 179 9.65 -19.25 -5.24
C CYS A 179 11.10 -19.51 -4.81
N ARG A 180 11.50 -19.10 -3.60
CA ARG A 180 12.87 -19.23 -3.06
C ARG A 180 13.96 -18.49 -3.84
N SER A 181 13.59 -17.75 -4.88
CA SER A 181 14.49 -16.92 -5.67
C SER A 181 14.89 -15.63 -4.93
N TRP A 182 16.07 -15.14 -5.26
CA TRP A 182 16.59 -13.85 -4.80
C TRP A 182 16.19 -12.76 -5.79
N ILE A 183 15.44 -11.78 -5.31
CA ILE A 183 14.84 -10.72 -6.12
C ILE A 183 15.47 -9.39 -5.74
N ALA A 184 15.87 -8.58 -6.72
CA ALA A 184 16.34 -7.23 -6.44
C ALA A 184 15.21 -6.40 -5.81
N VAL A 185 15.47 -5.88 -4.61
CA VAL A 185 14.51 -5.04 -3.87
C VAL A 185 14.70 -3.55 -4.19
N GLU A 186 15.79 -3.21 -4.87
CA GLU A 186 16.11 -1.84 -5.31
C GLU A 186 16.33 -1.73 -6.82
N THR A 187 16.28 -0.50 -7.33
CA THR A 187 16.59 -0.20 -8.73
C THR A 187 18.08 -0.33 -9.01
N VAL A 188 18.43 -0.85 -10.18
CA VAL A 188 19.80 -0.86 -10.69
C VAL A 188 20.31 0.56 -10.98
N LYS A 189 19.43 1.47 -11.40
CA LYS A 189 19.75 2.88 -11.61
C LYS A 189 19.85 3.58 -10.26
N ASN A 190 20.79 4.51 -10.13
CA ASN A 190 20.89 5.34 -8.93
C ASN A 190 19.85 6.47 -8.95
N ILE A 191 18.57 6.11 -8.75
CA ILE A 191 17.43 7.02 -8.74
C ILE A 191 16.61 6.72 -7.49
N ASP A 192 16.20 7.78 -6.80
CA ASP A 192 15.29 7.66 -5.66
C ASP A 192 13.89 7.31 -6.15
N VAL A 193 13.34 6.24 -5.59
CA VAL A 193 11.97 5.82 -5.82
C VAL A 193 11.09 6.28 -4.67
N LYS A 194 9.86 6.71 -4.99
CA LYS A 194 8.88 7.17 -3.99
C LYS A 194 8.56 6.09 -2.94
N VAL A 195 8.62 4.82 -3.33
CA VAL A 195 8.42 3.66 -2.46
C VAL A 195 9.61 2.73 -2.65
N LYS A 196 10.40 2.50 -1.59
CA LYS A 196 11.63 1.69 -1.63
C LYS A 196 11.30 0.23 -1.95
N GLU A 197 10.20 -0.26 -1.43
CA GLU A 197 9.68 -1.63 -1.54
C GLU A 197 9.02 -1.92 -2.89
N LEU A 198 8.90 -0.93 -3.79
CA LEU A 198 8.15 -1.03 -5.04
C LEU A 198 8.54 -2.27 -5.88
N PHE A 199 9.84 -2.55 -5.98
CA PHE A 199 10.33 -3.69 -6.78
C PHE A 199 9.99 -5.01 -6.13
N TRP A 200 10.04 -5.08 -4.80
CA TRP A 200 9.57 -6.24 -4.06
C TRP A 200 8.07 -6.47 -4.27
N TRP A 201 7.25 -5.42 -4.16
CA TRP A 201 5.81 -5.51 -4.37
C TRP A 201 5.43 -6.01 -5.74
N LYS A 202 6.11 -5.57 -6.80
CA LYS A 202 5.89 -6.10 -8.16
C LYS A 202 6.11 -7.61 -8.23
N HIS A 203 7.18 -8.12 -7.61
CA HIS A 203 7.42 -9.55 -7.55
C HIS A 203 6.35 -10.27 -6.71
N ALA A 204 6.09 -9.76 -5.51
CA ALA A 204 5.16 -10.38 -4.57
C ALA A 204 3.73 -10.48 -5.14
N VAL A 205 3.25 -9.45 -5.85
CA VAL A 205 1.95 -9.46 -6.54
C VAL A 205 1.88 -10.58 -7.59
N ALA A 206 2.94 -10.74 -8.40
CA ALA A 206 2.98 -11.76 -9.44
C ALA A 206 3.21 -13.17 -8.88
N CYS A 207 3.97 -13.29 -7.79
CA CYS A 207 4.42 -14.58 -7.28
C CYS A 207 3.52 -15.15 -6.19
N HIS A 208 3.19 -14.39 -5.14
CA HIS A 208 2.63 -14.93 -3.89
C HIS A 208 1.25 -15.56 -4.09
N GLY A 209 0.36 -14.92 -4.86
CA GLY A 209 -1.02 -15.37 -5.05
C GLY A 209 -1.77 -15.38 -3.71
N ALA A 210 -2.20 -16.55 -3.25
CA ALA A 210 -2.83 -16.73 -1.94
C ALA A 210 -1.82 -17.09 -0.82
N SER A 211 -0.54 -17.33 -1.14
CA SER A 211 0.46 -17.70 -0.15
C SER A 211 0.88 -16.48 0.66
N VAL A 212 0.71 -16.55 1.97
CA VAL A 212 1.09 -15.49 2.92
C VAL A 212 1.85 -16.11 4.09
N LEU A 213 2.93 -15.46 4.52
CA LEU A 213 3.63 -15.78 5.77
C LEU A 213 2.72 -15.50 6.97
N VAL A 214 2.78 -16.39 7.97
CA VAL A 214 2.08 -16.20 9.24
C VAL A 214 2.67 -14.98 9.97
N GLY A 215 1.82 -14.18 10.58
CA GLY A 215 2.21 -13.06 11.42
C GLY A 215 1.06 -12.11 11.69
N GLY A 216 1.11 -11.38 12.81
CA GLY A 216 0.09 -10.40 13.19
C GLY A 216 0.00 -9.29 12.14
N VAL A 217 -1.08 -9.26 11.34
CA VAL A 217 -1.24 -8.33 10.23
C VAL A 217 -1.80 -6.97 10.67
N PHE A 218 -2.76 -7.00 11.59
CA PHE A 218 -3.54 -5.83 11.98
C PHE A 218 -3.05 -5.27 13.30
N GLU A 219 -3.11 -3.96 13.47
CA GLU A 219 -2.95 -3.33 14.79
C GLU A 219 -4.06 -3.84 15.73
N GLU A 220 -3.68 -4.34 16.90
CA GLU A 220 -4.61 -4.86 17.93
C GLU A 220 -5.19 -3.70 18.76
N ASP A 221 -5.94 -2.84 18.09
CA ASP A 221 -6.63 -1.71 18.72
C ASP A 221 -8.11 -2.01 18.98
N GLY A 222 -8.82 -1.06 19.61
CA GLY A 222 -10.24 -1.22 19.92
C GLY A 222 -11.13 -1.48 18.69
N VAL A 223 -10.74 -0.98 17.52
CA VAL A 223 -11.46 -1.25 16.26
C VAL A 223 -11.25 -2.69 15.83
N TYR A 224 -10.01 -3.19 15.88
CA TYR A 224 -9.70 -4.58 15.58
C TYR A 224 -10.48 -5.54 16.48
N GLU A 225 -10.54 -5.30 17.78
CA GLU A 225 -11.26 -6.16 18.73
C GLU A 225 -12.76 -6.21 18.47
N VAL A 226 -13.39 -5.07 18.16
CA VAL A 226 -14.82 -5.03 17.82
C VAL A 226 -15.09 -5.79 16.53
N LEU A 227 -14.24 -5.61 15.50
CA LEU A 227 -14.38 -6.31 14.22
C LEU A 227 -14.09 -7.81 14.34
N ARG A 228 -13.12 -8.20 15.18
CA ARG A 228 -12.80 -9.60 15.47
C ARG A 228 -14.00 -10.32 16.08
N LYS A 229 -14.61 -9.74 17.12
CA LYS A 229 -15.83 -10.30 17.73
C LYS A 229 -16.98 -10.40 16.73
N ALA A 230 -17.22 -9.33 15.96
CA ALA A 230 -18.27 -9.35 14.93
C ALA A 230 -18.04 -10.40 13.83
N HIS A 231 -16.77 -10.69 13.49
CA HIS A 231 -16.42 -11.74 12.54
C HIS A 231 -16.62 -13.14 13.13
N GLU A 232 -16.22 -13.36 14.39
CA GLU A 232 -16.43 -14.62 15.12
C GLU A 232 -17.92 -14.95 15.28
N ASP A 233 -18.77 -13.95 15.53
CA ASP A 233 -20.23 -14.13 15.67
C ASP A 233 -20.93 -14.48 14.34
N THR A 234 -20.27 -14.27 13.20
CA THR A 234 -20.83 -14.47 11.84
C THR A 234 -20.25 -15.70 11.14
N ALA A 235 -19.16 -16.29 11.65
CA ALA A 235 -18.45 -17.43 11.07
C ALA A 235 -18.96 -18.78 11.61
#